data_AF-I2DL82-F1
#
_entry.id   AF-I2DL82-F1
#
_cell.length_a   1.000
_cell.length_b   1.000
_cell.length_c   1.000
_cell.angle_alpha   90.00
_cell.angle_beta   90.00
_cell.angle_gamma   90.00
#
_symmetry.space_group_name_H-M   'P 1'
#
loop_
_entity.id
_entity.type
_entity.pdbx_description
1 polymer ?
#
loop_
_entity_poly.entity_id
_entity_poly.type
_entity_poly.pdbx_seq_one_letter_code
_entity_poly.pdbx_strand_id
1 'polypeptide(L)' 'MFASEVCVYLDEDYFSAQVHEGANVFGERKFIRDRKLSSEWALHVPTGISELGIIVKNLDEDGRSFEYECWYFGEIVR' A
#
# COMPACT_ATOMS: atom_id res chain seq x y z
N MET A 1 -9.23 3.71 11.56
CA MET A 1 -10.11 2.57 11.20
C MET A 1 -9.29 1.65 10.31
N PHE A 2 -9.35 0.33 10.51
CA PHE A 2 -8.63 -0.63 9.68
C PHE A 2 -9.62 -1.31 8.72
N ALA A 3 -9.19 -1.53 7.48
CA ALA A 3 -9.90 -2.30 6.48
C ALA A 3 -8.91 -3.23 5.78
N SER A 4 -9.39 -4.36 5.29
CA SER A 4 -8.61 -5.31 4.50
C SER A 4 -9.38 -5.75 3.27
N GLU A 5 -8.65 -6.03 2.20
CA GLU A 5 -9.18 -6.51 0.94
C GLU A 5 -8.20 -7.49 0.28
N VAL A 6 -8.71 -8.29 -0.65
CA VAL A 6 -7.91 -9.16 -1.51
C VAL A 6 -8.01 -8.62 -2.92
N CYS A 7 -6.87 -8.26 -3.51
CA CYS A 7 -6.80 -7.70 -4.85
C CYS A 7 -6.18 -8.70 -5.83
N VAL A 8 -6.86 -8.93 -6.93
CA VAL A 8 -6.33 -9.68 -8.08
C VAL A 8 -6.25 -8.71 -9.25
N TYR A 9 -5.03 -8.45 -9.71
CA TYR A 9 -4.78 -7.52 -10.78
C TYR A 9 -4.61 -8.26 -12.11
N LEU A 10 -5.38 -7.86 -13.11
CA LEU A 10 -5.27 -8.36 -14.48
C LEU A 10 -4.65 -7.32 -15.43
N ASP A 11 -4.39 -6.12 -14.91
CA ASP A 11 -3.82 -4.97 -15.61
C ASP A 11 -2.58 -4.52 -14.84
N GLU A 12 -1.43 -4.52 -15.53
CA GLU A 12 -0.13 -4.20 -14.94
C GLU A 12 0.01 -2.70 -14.61
N ASP A 13 -0.60 -1.82 -15.40
CA ASP A 13 -0.55 -0.38 -15.16
C ASP A 13 -1.37 -0.03 -13.92
N TYR A 14 -2.55 -0.65 -13.78
CA TYR A 14 -3.38 -0.50 -12.58
C TYR A 14 -2.69 -1.07 -11.33
N PHE A 15 -2.05 -2.25 -11.47
CA PHE A 15 -1.23 -2.81 -10.39
C PHE A 15 -0.08 -1.87 -10.01
N SER A 16 0.68 -1.37 -10.98
CA SER A 16 1.82 -0.48 -10.75
C SER A 16 1.37 0.81 -10.04
N ALA A 17 0.22 1.37 -10.41
CA ALA A 17 -0.36 2.53 -9.74
C ALA A 17 -0.68 2.27 -8.24
N GLN A 18 -0.94 1.02 -7.85
CA GLN A 18 -1.17 0.63 -6.47
C GLN A 18 0.13 0.42 -5.69
N VAL A 19 1.21 -0.08 -6.31
CA VAL A 19 2.40 -0.50 -5.57
C VAL A 19 3.62 0.42 -5.73
N HIS A 20 3.57 1.45 -6.57
CA HIS A 20 4.69 2.37 -6.77
C HIS A 20 4.56 3.72 -6.05
N GLU A 21 5.72 4.36 -5.84
CA GLU A 21 5.85 5.72 -5.31
C GLU A 21 5.47 6.76 -6.36
N GLY A 22 5.13 7.97 -5.90
CA GLY A 22 4.84 9.13 -6.74
C GLY A 22 3.40 9.57 -6.67
N ALA A 23 3.08 10.61 -7.44
CA ALA A 23 1.73 11.13 -7.55
C ALA A 23 0.97 10.41 -8.69
N ASN A 24 -0.19 9.86 -8.38
CA ASN A 24 -1.08 9.27 -9.38
C ASN A 24 -2.56 9.48 -9.00
N VAL A 25 -3.47 8.76 -9.66
CA VAL A 25 -4.93 8.86 -9.42
C VAL A 25 -5.35 8.54 -7.98
N PHE A 26 -4.51 7.87 -7.19
CA PHE A 26 -4.74 7.52 -5.80
C PHE A 26 -4.09 8.49 -4.79
N GLY A 27 -3.54 9.61 -5.27
CA GLY A 27 -2.88 10.62 -4.45
C GLY A 27 -1.36 10.56 -4.50
N GLU A 28 -0.71 11.25 -3.55
CA GLU A 28 0.75 11.25 -3.39
C GLU A 28 1.17 10.06 -2.53
N ARG A 29 2.04 9.20 -3.07
CA ARG A 29 2.41 7.91 -2.48
C ARG A 29 3.90 7.88 -2.16
N LYS A 30 4.26 7.42 -0.95
CA LYS A 30 5.65 7.28 -0.51
C LYS A 30 5.87 5.98 0.23
N PHE A 31 6.96 5.27 -0.05
CA PHE A 31 7.28 4.04 0.66
C PHE A 31 7.64 4.27 2.13
N ILE A 32 7.17 3.36 2.97
CA ILE A 32 7.58 3.19 4.35
C ILE A 32 8.77 2.22 4.34
N ARG A 33 9.99 2.72 4.55
CA ARG A 33 11.22 1.93 4.43
C ARG A 33 11.72 1.36 5.76
N ASP A 34 11.40 2.03 6.85
CA ASP A 34 11.98 1.75 8.18
C ASP A 34 11.03 0.93 9.07
N ARG A 35 9.91 0.47 8.53
CA ARG A 35 8.87 -0.26 9.26
C ARG A 35 8.38 -1.46 8.47
N LYS A 36 7.88 -2.45 9.21
CA LYS A 36 7.21 -3.64 8.69
C LYS A 36 6.01 -3.92 9.58
N LEU A 37 4.81 -3.90 9.03
CA LEU A 37 3.58 -4.22 9.75
C LEU A 37 3.63 -5.65 10.29
N SER A 38 4.24 -6.58 9.55
CA SER A 38 4.44 -7.96 10.00
C SER A 38 5.18 -8.05 11.34
N SER A 39 6.21 -7.21 11.53
CA SER A 39 6.97 -7.15 12.79
C SER A 39 6.20 -6.42 13.89
N GLU A 40 5.54 -5.31 13.57
CA GLU A 40 4.77 -4.52 14.53
C GLU A 40 3.58 -5.28 15.10
N TRP A 41 2.93 -6.11 14.26
CA TRP A 41 1.69 -6.81 14.61
C TRP A 41 1.89 -8.30 14.83
N ALA A 42 3.13 -8.77 14.85
CA ALA A 42 3.50 -10.19 15.00
C ALA A 42 2.76 -11.11 14.00
N LEU A 43 2.67 -10.69 12.73
CA LEU A 43 2.03 -11.45 11.67
C LEU A 43 2.98 -12.50 11.11
N HIS A 44 2.44 -13.68 10.79
CA HIS A 44 3.17 -14.68 10.02
C HIS A 44 3.05 -14.39 8.53
N VAL A 45 4.16 -14.01 7.88
CA VAL A 45 4.22 -13.85 6.42
C VAL A 45 4.74 -15.17 5.81
N PRO A 46 3.95 -15.84 4.95
CA PRO A 46 4.37 -17.09 4.32
C PRO A 46 5.64 -16.91 3.47
N THR A 47 6.42 -17.98 3.33
CA THR A 47 7.58 -17.98 2.43
C THR A 47 7.15 -17.67 0.99
N GLY A 48 7.86 -16.76 0.32
CA GLY A 48 7.56 -16.33 -1.04
C GLY A 48 6.64 -15.11 -1.14
N ILE A 49 6.06 -14.65 -0.03
CA ILE A 49 5.24 -13.44 0.03
C ILE A 49 6.09 -12.25 0.49
N SER A 50 6.02 -11.14 -0.25
CA SER A 50 6.69 -9.89 0.10
C SER A 50 5.72 -8.94 0.82
N GLU A 51 6.29 -8.00 1.58
CA GLU A 51 5.57 -6.94 2.28
C GLU A 51 6.01 -5.57 1.77
N LEU A 52 5.06 -4.64 1.58
CA LEU A 52 5.30 -3.26 1.18
C LEU A 52 4.38 -2.31 1.95
N GLY A 53 4.95 -1.32 2.63
CA GLY A 53 4.22 -0.23 3.25
C GLY A 53 4.26 1.04 2.40
N ILE A 54 3.12 1.71 2.24
CA ILE A 54 2.99 2.97 1.51
C ILE A 54 2.19 3.94 2.37
N ILE A 55 2.70 5.15 2.54
CA ILE A 55 1.93 6.30 3.02
C ILE A 55 1.29 6.97 1.81
N VAL A 56 -0.02 7.19 1.89
CA VAL A 56 -0.79 7.88 0.86
C VAL A 56 -1.36 9.17 1.44
N LYS A 57 -1.12 10.28 0.76
CA LYS A 57 -1.76 11.58 1.02
C LYS A 57 -2.80 11.86 -0.04
N ASN A 58 -4.02 12.14 0.39
CA ASN A 58 -5.15 12.40 -0.51
C ASN A 58 -6.07 13.48 0.06
N LEU A 59 -7.05 13.91 -0.73
CA LEU A 59 -8.09 14.86 -0.33
C LEU A 59 -9.41 14.10 -0.12
N ASP A 60 -10.11 14.40 0.97
CA ASP A 60 -11.46 13.89 1.20
C ASP A 60 -12.48 14.61 0.29
N GLU A 61 -13.76 14.23 0.40
CA GLU A 61 -14.85 14.83 -0.39
C GLU A 61 -15.04 16.33 -0.11
N ASP A 62 -14.60 16.82 1.06
CA ASP A 62 -14.61 18.23 1.45
C ASP A 62 -13.34 18.97 0.99
N GLY A 63 -12.42 18.30 0.29
CA GLY A 63 -11.14 18.86 -0.15
C GLY A 63 -10.10 19.03 0.96
N ARG A 64 -10.28 18.36 2.12
CA ARG A 64 -9.32 18.39 3.22
C ARG A 64 -8.28 17.29 3.04
N SER A 65 -7.03 17.61 3.33
CA SER A 65 -5.95 16.63 3.26
C SER A 65 -6.04 15.61 4.39
N PHE A 66 -5.93 14.34 4.03
CA PHE A 66 -5.76 13.25 4.99
C PHE A 66 -4.64 12.32 4.53
N GLU A 67 -4.12 11.55 5.48
CA GLU A 67 -3.04 10.58 5.27
C GLU A 67 -3.45 9.23 5.83
N TYR A 68 -3.08 8.16 5.13
CA TYR A 68 -3.30 6.80 5.58
C TYR A 68 -2.18 5.88 5.09
N GLU A 69 -2.03 4.75 5.78
CA GLU A 69 -1.06 3.71 5.41
C GLU A 69 -1.77 2.57 4.66
N CYS A 70 -1.20 2.16 3.53
CA CYS A 70 -1.52 0.93 2.84
C CYS A 70 -0.39 -0.07 3.02
N TRP A 71 -0.72 -1.27 3.49
CA TRP A 71 0.23 -2.36 3.66
C TRP A 71 -0.18 -3.52 2.76
N TYR A 72 0.67 -3.85 1.80
CA TYR A 72 0.46 -4.91 0.84
C TYR A 72 1.27 -6.14 1.22
N PHE A 73 0.66 -7.31 1.10
CA PHE A 73 1.32 -8.61 1.23
C PHE A 73 1.03 -9.43 -0.03
N GLY A 74 2.06 -9.78 -0.79
CA GLY A 74 1.88 -10.57 -2.02
C GLY A 74 3.11 -10.62 -2.91
N GLU A 75 2.88 -10.94 -4.18
CA GLU A 75 3.86 -10.91 -5.28
C GLU A 75 4.05 -9.47 -5.77
N ILE A 76 4.44 -8.57 -4.86
CA ILE A 76 4.41 -7.11 -5.05
C ILE A 76 5.78 -6.47 -5.29
N VAL A 77 6.84 -7.26 -5.17
CA VAL A 77 8.22 -6.83 -5.48
C VAL A 77 8.63 -7.64 -6.70
N ARG A 78 8.61 -7.01 -7.87
CA ARG A 78 9.12 -7.57 -9.13
C ARG A 78 10.42 -6.87 -9.52
#